data_AF-A0A451AF83-F1
#
_entry.id   AF-A0A451AF83-F1
#
_cell.length_a   1.000
_cell.length_b   1.000
_cell.length_c   1.000
_cell.angle_alpha   90.00
_cell.angle_beta   90.00
_cell.angle_gamma   90.00
#
_symmetry.space_group_name_H-M   'P 1'
#
loop_
_entity.id
_entity.type
_entity.pdbx_description
1 polymer ?
#
loop_
_entity_poly.entity_id
_entity_poly.type
_entity_poly.pdbx_seq_one_letter_code
_entity_poly.pdbx_strand_id
1 'polypeptide(L)' 'LRRLLIQRFGDLPNWAQTRLVEADTFQIKAWSERILEATSLEALLNESATQQD' A
#
# COMPACT_ATOMS: atom_id res chain seq x y z
N LEU A 1 -6.70 2.02 -5.79
CA LEU A 1 -5.40 1.44 -5.38
C LEU A 1 -5.31 -0.07 -5.55
N ARG A 2 -6.21 -0.89 -4.97
CA ARG A 2 -6.18 -2.37 -5.04
C ARG A 2 -5.85 -2.95 -6.43
N ARG A 3 -6.52 -2.48 -7.48
CA ARG A 3 -6.29 -2.93 -8.86
C ARG A 3 -4.86 -2.66 -9.35
N LEU A 4 -4.28 -1.50 -9.00
CA LEU A 4 -2.91 -1.15 -9.37
C LEU A 4 -1.90 -2.05 -8.65
N LEU A 5 -2.16 -2.37 -7.38
CA LEU A 5 -1.33 -3.29 -6.63
C LEU A 5 -1.34 -4.68 -7.24
N ILE A 6 -2.51 -5.16 -7.69
CA ILE A 6 -2.62 -6.44 -8.40
C ILE A 6 -1.86 -6.42 -9.73
N GLN A 7 -1.94 -5.33 -10.47
CA GLN A 7 -1.23 -5.21 -11.75
C GLN A 7 0.30 -5.13 -11.60
N ARG A 8 0.80 -4.52 -10.51
CA ARG A 8 2.24 -4.33 -10.31
C ARG A 8 2.89 -5.46 -9.53
N PHE A 9 2.22 -5.96 -8.50
CA PHE A 9 2.77 -6.93 -7.54
C PHE A 9 2.10 -8.31 -7.60
N GLY A 10 1.02 -8.46 -8.38
CA GLY A 10 0.27 -9.72 -8.47
C GLY A 10 -0.73 -9.89 -7.32
N ASP A 11 -1.04 -11.13 -6.97
CA ASP A 11 -2.07 -11.42 -5.99
C ASP A 11 -1.76 -10.80 -4.62
N LEU A 12 -2.77 -10.15 -4.03
CA LEU A 12 -2.61 -9.47 -2.75
C LEU A 12 -2.76 -10.46 -1.61
N PRO A 13 -1.74 -10.63 -0.76
CA PRO A 13 -1.85 -11.46 0.43
C PRO A 13 -2.87 -10.87 1.40
N ASN A 14 -3.39 -11.70 2.31
CA ASN A 14 -4.44 -11.31 3.26
C ASN A 14 -4.06 -10.06 4.07
N TRP A 15 -2.80 -9.95 4.53
CA TRP A 15 -2.34 -8.79 5.29
C TRP A 15 -2.42 -7.48 4.49
N ALA A 16 -2.15 -7.52 3.17
CA ALA A 16 -2.22 -6.34 2.31
C ALA A 16 -3.67 -5.93 2.08
N GLN A 17 -4.57 -6.91 1.98
CA GLN A 17 -6.01 -6.66 1.88
C GLN A 17 -6.55 -6.03 3.16
N THR A 18 -6.17 -6.54 4.34
CA THR A 18 -6.53 -5.94 5.64
C THR A 18 -6.03 -4.50 5.73
N ARG A 19 -4.76 -4.24 5.40
CA ARG A 19 -4.20 -2.89 5.38
C ARG A 19 -4.95 -1.93 4.46
N LEU A 20 -5.41 -2.40 3.29
CA LEU A 20 -6.19 -1.57 2.38
C LEU A 20 -7.58 -1.22 2.91
N VAL A 21 -8.15 -2.08 3.75
CA VAL A 21 -9.47 -1.87 4.38
C VAL A 21 -9.35 -0.96 5.59
N GLU A 22 -8.30 -1.11 6.39
CA GLU A 22 -8.01 -0.30 7.58
C GLU A 22 -7.42 1.08 7.25
N ALA A 23 -6.90 1.26 6.04
CA ALA A 23 -6.24 2.49 5.64
C ALA A 23 -7.21 3.64 5.39
N ASP A 24 -6.83 4.80 5.93
CA ASP A 24 -7.53 6.05 5.68
C ASP A 24 -7.20 6.61 4.30
N THR A 25 -8.04 7.52 3.83
CA THR A 25 -7.90 8.21 2.53
C THR A 25 -6.52 8.82 2.34
N PHE A 26 -5.89 9.33 3.40
CA PHE A 26 -4.53 9.88 3.34
C PHE A 26 -3.48 8.81 3.00
N GLN A 27 -3.54 7.65 3.65
CA GLN A 27 -2.63 6.53 3.39
C GLN A 27 -2.85 5.97 1.98
N ILE A 28 -4.10 5.80 1.56
CA ILE A 28 -4.42 5.36 0.19
C ILE A 28 -3.84 6.30 -0.87
N LYS A 29 -3.88 7.62 -0.61
CA LYS A 29 -3.33 8.62 -1.53
C LYS A 29 -1.80 8.57 -1.57
N ALA A 30 -1.15 8.53 -0.41
CA ALA A 30 0.31 8.39 -0.30
C ALA A 30 0.81 7.11 -0.99
N TRP A 31 0.14 5.98 -0.79
CA TRP A 31 0.46 4.73 -1.48
C TRP A 31 0.25 4.84 -2.99
N SER A 32 -0.77 5.57 -3.45
CA SER A 32 -1.01 5.75 -4.89
C SER A 32 0.09 6.56 -5.57
N GLU A 33 0.73 7.49 -4.86
CA GLU A 33 1.86 8.28 -5.37
C GLU A 33 3.16 7.45 -5.37
N ARG A 34 3.41 6.71 -4.28
CA ARG A 34 4.63 5.88 -4.13
C ARG A 34 4.59 4.54 -4.85
N ILE A 35 3.43 4.10 -5.37
CA ILE A 35 3.28 2.77 -6.00
C ILE A 35 4.24 2.54 -7.18
N LEU A 36 4.60 3.60 -7.91
CA LEU A 36 5.51 3.51 -9.05
C LEU A 36 6.97 3.38 -8.64
N GLU A 37 7.31 3.85 -7.44
CA GLU A 37 8.66 3.83 -6.87
C GLU A 37 8.90 2.62 -5.96
N ALA A 38 7.83 2.10 -5.33
CA ALA A 38 7.92 0.97 -4.44
C ALA A 38 8.38 -0.29 -5.18
N THR A 39 9.33 -0.99 -4.56
CA THR A 39 9.94 -2.23 -5.04
C THR A 39 9.16 -3.47 -4.61
N SER A 40 8.37 -3.38 -3.54
CA SER A 40 7.54 -4.47 -3.00
C SER A 40 6.27 -3.94 -2.32
N LEU A 41 5.28 -4.82 -2.11
CA LEU A 41 4.07 -4.49 -1.35
C LEU A 41 4.39 -4.08 0.08
N GLU A 42 5.35 -4.73 0.72
CA GLU A 42 5.80 -4.44 2.08
C GLU A 42 6.41 -3.05 2.16
N ALA A 43 7.29 -2.69 1.21
CA ALA A 43 7.88 -1.35 1.14
C ALA A 43 6.83 -0.26 0.91
N LEU A 44 5.71 -0.58 0.26
CA LEU A 44 4.63 0.37 0.03
C LEU A 44 3.68 0.49 1.22
N LEU A 45 3.21 -0.64 1.75
CA LEU A 45 2.12 -0.69 2.73
C LEU A 45 2.61 -0.70 4.18
N ASN A 46 3.84 -1.16 4.46
CA ASN A 46 4.38 -1.30 5.82
C ASN A 46 5.13 -0.04 6.32
N GLU A 47 5.48 0.88 5.43
CA GLU A 47 6.18 2.14 5.74
C GLU A 47 5.31 3.18 6.46
N SER A 48 4.00 2.97 6.55
CA SER A 48 3.07 3.95 7.14
C SER A 48 3.06 3.96 8.68
N ALA A 49 3.83 3.09 9.35
CA ALA A 49 3.94 3.06 10.80
C ALA A 49 4.98 4.04 11.39
N THR A 50 5.75 4.75 10.55
CA THR A 50 6.90 5.56 11.03
C THR A 50 6.78 7.06 10.70
N GLN A 51 5.61 7.56 10.32
CA GLN A 51 5.40 8.98 9.99
C GLN A 51 4.23 9.59 10.77
N GLN A 52 4.29 9.49 12.10
CA GLN A 52 3.57 10.33 13.05
C GLN A 52 4.51 10.62 14.23
N ASP A 53 5.43 11.56 14.03
CA ASP A 53 6.14 12.29 15.09
C ASP A 53 6.09 13.79 14.73
#